data_AF-A0A336N9I1-F1
#
_entry.id   AF-A0A336N9I1-F1
#
_cell.length_a   1.000
_cell.length_b   1.000
_cell.length_c   1.000
_cell.angle_alpha   90.00
_cell.angle_beta   90.00
_cell.angle_gamma   90.00
#
_symmetry.space_group_name_H-M   'P 1'
#
loop_
_entity.id
_entity.type
_entity.pdbx_description
1 polymer ?
#
loop_
_entity_poly.entity_id
_entity_poly.type
_entity_poly.pdbx_seq_one_letter_code
_entity_poly.pdbx_strand_id
1 'polypeptide(L)'
;MVARIFKIIVIAMIALIVLVIWVGMSLFKGVDLGGTGHSTSPGVIDEYKARKIKMEKMEQLQANLEFVCKHEEKPELSQETQQLYNYALYHDLHNMWTGKRGDEVWNGLARYYRIAAMNGDYKANIRLQYLLKSGRISSDMPQTEVHNLNEELAKQLPATAYYNLYGYLDVGYGVRTEKDGKYAYLRKAADLGSREAQYVVGDILTDINDEETRPLRLKIYDQLLACASEQGLGQASVMLGIGLQRKNEYQQALEVFHQGTKNGSSSSASRLEEAFSGKQKDGDMDFLNLSEDSERSRRYKLSVITFMKRLSPTQSS
;
A
#
# COMPACT_ATOMS: atom_id res chain seq x y z
N MET A 1 -50.10 -58.81 40.69
CA MET A 1 -50.43 -57.68 41.60
C MET A 1 -49.19 -56.97 42.15
N VAL A 2 -48.16 -57.69 42.59
CA VAL A 2 -46.91 -57.14 43.16
C VAL A 2 -46.15 -56.19 42.21
N ALA A 3 -46.08 -56.49 40.91
CA ALA A 3 -45.36 -55.66 39.93
C ALA A 3 -46.01 -54.27 39.66
N ARG A 4 -47.33 -54.12 39.87
CA ARG A 4 -48.00 -52.81 39.73
C ARG A 4 -47.75 -51.93 40.95
N ILE A 5 -47.70 -52.52 42.14
CA ILE A 5 -47.39 -51.80 43.39
C ILE A 5 -45.94 -51.30 43.37
N PHE A 6 -45.00 -52.13 42.90
CA PHE A 6 -43.59 -51.73 42.81
C PHE A 6 -43.37 -50.56 41.84
N LYS A 7 -44.06 -50.53 40.69
CA LYS A 7 -44.00 -49.38 39.76
C LYS A 7 -44.54 -48.09 40.39
N ILE A 8 -45.61 -48.16 41.17
CA ILE A 8 -46.18 -46.98 41.83
C ILE A 8 -45.21 -46.43 42.89
N ILE A 9 -44.54 -47.30 43.66
CA ILE A 9 -43.56 -46.89 44.67
C ILE A 9 -42.34 -46.22 44.02
N VAL A 10 -41.82 -46.76 42.91
CA VAL A 10 -40.68 -46.16 42.19
C VAL A 10 -41.03 -44.79 41.61
N ILE A 11 -42.23 -44.64 41.03
CA ILE A 11 -42.68 -43.34 40.50
C ILE A 11 -42.85 -42.32 41.64
N ALA A 12 -43.40 -42.74 42.79
CA ALA A 12 -43.53 -41.87 43.96
C ALA A 12 -42.16 -41.42 44.50
N MET A 13 -41.17 -42.31 44.56
CA MET A 13 -39.80 -42.00 44.99
C MET A 13 -39.12 -40.99 44.05
N ILE A 14 -39.24 -41.18 42.73
CA ILE A 14 -38.66 -40.25 41.74
C ILE A 14 -39.33 -38.88 41.85
N ALA A 15 -40.65 -38.83 41.99
CA ALA A 15 -41.37 -37.57 42.18
C ALA A 15 -40.92 -36.83 43.46
N LEU A 16 -40.68 -37.56 44.55
CA LEU A 16 -40.20 -36.99 45.81
C LEU A 16 -38.78 -36.43 45.69
N ILE A 17 -37.89 -37.13 44.98
CA ILE A 17 -36.53 -36.63 44.70
C ILE A 17 -36.58 -35.36 43.85
N VAL A 18 -37.37 -35.34 42.79
CA VAL A 18 -37.53 -34.15 41.94
C VAL A 18 -38.09 -32.98 42.73
N LEU A 19 -39.03 -33.23 43.64
CA LEU A 19 -39.62 -32.20 44.51
C LEU A 19 -38.60 -31.66 45.51
N VAL A 20 -37.75 -32.52 46.09
CA VAL A 20 -36.64 -32.09 46.97
C VAL A 20 -35.62 -31.26 46.21
N ILE A 21 -35.23 -31.66 44.99
CA ILE A 21 -34.31 -30.88 44.17
C ILE A 21 -34.93 -29.54 43.77
N TRP A 22 -36.22 -29.51 43.40
CA TRP A 22 -36.92 -28.28 43.04
C TRP A 22 -37.06 -27.32 44.24
N VAL A 23 -37.43 -27.84 45.41
CA VAL A 23 -37.48 -27.05 46.66
C VAL A 23 -36.10 -26.53 47.03
N GLY A 24 -35.06 -27.35 46.93
CA GLY A 24 -33.67 -26.94 47.14
C GLY A 24 -33.27 -25.81 46.18
N MET A 25 -33.47 -25.98 44.88
CA MET A 25 -33.17 -24.95 43.89
C MET A 25 -34.03 -23.67 44.06
N SER A 26 -35.25 -23.76 44.60
CA SER A 26 -36.09 -22.59 44.89
C SER A 26 -35.67 -21.86 46.18
N LEU A 27 -35.19 -22.59 47.19
CA LEU A 27 -34.70 -22.03 48.46
C LEU A 27 -33.34 -21.33 48.29
N PHE A 28 -32.55 -21.71 47.29
CA PHE A 28 -31.29 -21.03 46.95
C PHE A 28 -31.42 -19.92 45.90
N LYS A 29 -32.61 -19.71 45.30
CA LYS A 29 -32.90 -18.53 44.46
C LYS A 29 -33.21 -17.32 45.34
N GLY A 30 -32.20 -16.81 46.04
CA GLY A 30 -32.32 -15.57 46.82
C GLY A 30 -31.34 -15.40 47.97
N VAL A 31 -30.47 -16.38 48.25
CA VAL A 31 -29.42 -16.20 49.27
C VAL A 31 -28.17 -15.66 48.60
N ASP A 32 -28.08 -14.33 48.55
CA ASP A 32 -26.82 -13.61 48.34
C ASP A 32 -25.99 -13.74 49.63
N LEU A 33 -25.20 -14.83 49.72
CA LEU A 33 -24.17 -14.96 50.74
C LEU A 33 -23.02 -14.07 50.32
N GLY A 34 -23.01 -12.86 50.89
CA GLY A 34 -22.05 -11.80 50.62
C GLY A 34 -20.62 -12.28 50.44
N GLY A 35 -20.20 -12.31 49.18
CA GLY A 35 -18.81 -12.21 48.77
C GLY A 35 -18.61 -10.82 48.22
N THR A 36 -17.83 -10.00 48.93
CA THR A 36 -17.32 -8.72 48.44
C THR A 36 -16.89 -8.84 46.98
N GLY A 37 -17.52 -8.07 46.10
CA GLY A 37 -17.16 -7.98 44.70
C GLY A 37 -15.75 -7.44 44.54
N HIS A 38 -14.77 -8.33 44.62
CA HIS A 38 -13.50 -8.13 43.94
C HIS A 38 -13.66 -8.67 42.53
N SER A 39 -13.41 -7.78 41.57
CA SER A 39 -13.16 -8.14 40.18
C SER A 39 -12.24 -9.36 40.13
N THR A 40 -12.76 -10.52 39.73
CA THR A 40 -11.93 -11.70 39.50
C THR A 40 -10.96 -11.34 38.39
N SER A 41 -9.69 -11.17 38.75
CA SER A 41 -8.57 -11.18 37.82
C SER A 41 -8.73 -12.41 36.92
N PRO A 42 -8.51 -12.32 35.59
CA PRO A 42 -8.58 -13.48 34.72
C PRO A 42 -7.77 -14.64 35.32
N GLY A 43 -8.38 -15.82 35.47
CA GLY A 43 -7.64 -16.97 35.98
C GLY A 43 -6.50 -17.31 35.01
N VAL A 44 -5.44 -17.95 35.49
CA VAL A 44 -4.28 -18.39 34.67
C VAL A 44 -4.71 -19.16 33.40
N ILE A 45 -5.84 -19.88 33.47
CA ILE A 45 -6.43 -20.62 32.33
C ILE A 45 -7.03 -19.66 31.30
N ASP A 46 -7.68 -18.58 31.73
CA ASP A 46 -8.28 -17.58 30.85
C ASP A 46 -7.20 -16.72 30.19
N GLU A 47 -6.14 -16.36 30.92
CA GLU A 47 -4.95 -15.72 30.37
C GLU A 47 -4.25 -16.61 29.33
N TYR A 48 -4.11 -17.91 29.63
CA TYR A 48 -3.53 -18.87 28.70
C TYR A 48 -4.36 -19.01 27.42
N LYS A 49 -5.69 -19.14 27.53
CA LYS A 49 -6.60 -19.21 26.38
C LYS A 49 -6.55 -17.92 25.54
N ALA A 50 -6.58 -16.76 26.19
CA ALA A 50 -6.46 -15.47 25.50
C ALA A 50 -5.12 -15.35 24.75
N ARG A 51 -4.02 -15.78 25.38
CA ARG A 51 -2.69 -15.83 24.75
C ARG A 51 -2.66 -16.77 23.55
N LYS A 52 -3.29 -17.95 23.64
CA LYS A 52 -3.38 -18.92 22.55
C LYS A 52 -4.15 -18.35 21.36
N ILE A 53 -5.35 -17.82 21.58
CA ILE A 53 -6.18 -17.19 20.54
C ILE A 53 -5.41 -16.02 19.89
N LYS A 54 -4.71 -15.22 20.70
CA LYS A 54 -3.86 -14.15 20.20
C LYS A 54 -2.73 -14.65 19.29
N MET A 55 -2.03 -15.72 19.68
CA MET A 55 -0.98 -16.31 18.84
C MET A 55 -1.54 -16.82 17.52
N GLU A 56 -2.64 -17.57 17.55
CA GLU A 56 -3.30 -18.09 16.33
C GLU A 56 -3.74 -16.95 15.39
N LYS A 57 -4.30 -15.87 15.94
CA LYS A 57 -4.65 -14.65 15.18
C LYS A 57 -3.42 -14.02 14.53
N MET A 58 -2.30 -13.92 15.24
CA MET A 58 -1.06 -13.35 14.70
C MET A 58 -0.43 -14.24 13.62
N GLU A 59 -0.46 -15.55 13.79
CA GLU A 59 0.01 -16.52 12.78
C GLU A 59 -0.81 -16.43 11.50
N GLN A 60 -2.14 -16.39 11.61
CA GLN A 60 -3.03 -16.24 10.47
C GLN A 60 -2.82 -14.90 9.76
N LEU A 61 -2.67 -13.81 10.53
CA LEU A 61 -2.39 -12.49 9.97
C LEU A 61 -1.05 -12.46 9.24
N GLN A 62 -0.02 -13.09 9.80
CA GLN A 62 1.30 -13.17 9.18
C GLN A 62 1.26 -13.97 7.88
N ALA A 63 0.52 -15.08 7.82
CA ALA A 63 0.33 -15.84 6.59
C ALA A 63 -0.41 -15.02 5.51
N ASN A 64 -1.45 -14.28 5.90
CA ASN A 64 -2.23 -13.46 4.97
C ASN A 64 -1.47 -12.21 4.48
N LEU A 65 -0.56 -11.68 5.29
CA LEU A 65 0.24 -10.50 4.96
C LEU A 65 1.62 -10.85 4.42
N GLU A 66 1.96 -12.15 4.30
CA GLU A 66 3.23 -12.58 3.74
C GLU A 66 3.45 -11.89 2.39
N PHE A 67 4.58 -11.21 2.26
CA PHE A 67 4.95 -10.43 1.09
C PHE A 67 6.31 -10.90 0.62
N VAL A 68 6.38 -11.24 -0.68
CA VAL A 68 7.62 -11.56 -1.37
C VAL A 68 7.89 -10.43 -2.34
N CYS A 69 9.06 -9.80 -2.23
CA CYS A 69 9.45 -8.77 -3.16
C CYS A 69 9.50 -9.35 -4.57
N LYS A 70 8.70 -8.77 -5.46
CA LYS A 70 8.68 -9.09 -6.88
C LYS A 70 8.85 -7.81 -7.67
N HIS A 71 9.68 -7.88 -8.71
CA HIS A 71 9.86 -6.78 -9.66
C HIS A 71 9.05 -7.11 -10.91
N GLU A 72 8.30 -6.14 -11.42
CA GLU A 72 7.60 -6.32 -12.68
C GLU A 72 8.60 -6.25 -13.84
N GLU A 73 8.73 -7.35 -14.58
CA GLU A 73 9.55 -7.40 -15.78
C GLU A 73 8.94 -6.53 -16.88
N LYS A 74 9.76 -5.67 -17.47
CA LYS A 74 9.33 -4.78 -18.54
C LYS A 74 9.83 -5.32 -19.87
N PRO A 75 8.94 -5.72 -20.79
CA PRO A 75 9.37 -6.22 -22.09
C PRO A 75 10.12 -5.13 -22.85
N GLU A 76 11.01 -5.54 -23.75
CA GLU A 76 11.68 -4.60 -24.65
C GLU A 76 10.66 -3.96 -25.60
N LEU A 77 10.89 -2.69 -25.91
CA LEU A 77 10.03 -1.92 -26.79
C LEU A 77 10.71 -1.69 -28.13
N SER A 78 9.92 -1.77 -29.21
CA SER A 78 10.40 -1.44 -30.55
C SER A 78 10.93 -0.01 -30.62
N GLN A 79 12.06 0.17 -31.31
CA GLN A 79 12.63 1.49 -31.54
C GLN A 79 11.67 2.39 -32.34
N GLU A 80 10.92 1.81 -33.29
CA GLU A 80 9.96 2.55 -34.12
C GLU A 80 8.81 3.13 -33.29
N THR A 81 8.20 2.31 -32.43
CA THR A 81 7.11 2.79 -31.56
C THR A 81 7.62 3.74 -30.49
N GLN A 82 8.83 3.52 -29.97
CA GLN A 82 9.49 4.44 -29.05
C GLN A 82 9.78 5.81 -29.68
N GLN A 83 10.09 5.90 -30.98
CA GLN A 83 10.24 7.19 -31.65
C GLN A 83 8.92 7.99 -31.66
N LEU A 84 7.80 7.33 -31.97
CA LEU A 84 6.47 7.95 -31.91
C LEU A 84 6.12 8.39 -30.49
N TYR A 85 6.37 7.53 -29.50
CA TYR A 85 6.16 7.84 -28.08
C TYR A 85 6.99 9.05 -27.63
N ASN A 86 8.29 9.08 -27.95
CA ASN A 86 9.19 10.14 -27.53
C ASN A 86 8.86 11.48 -28.18
N TYR A 87 8.50 11.48 -29.47
CA TYR A 87 8.01 12.66 -30.17
C TYR A 87 6.75 13.22 -29.47
N ALA A 88 5.76 12.36 -29.24
CA ALA A 88 4.52 12.75 -28.58
C ALA A 88 4.77 13.28 -27.16
N LEU A 89 5.62 12.59 -26.39
CA LEU A 89 5.98 12.95 -25.01
C LEU A 89 6.71 14.28 -24.94
N TYR A 90 7.63 14.56 -25.84
CA TYR A 90 8.32 15.84 -25.90
C TYR A 90 7.30 16.98 -26.00
N HIS A 91 6.40 16.93 -27.00
CA HIS A 91 5.41 17.99 -27.18
C HIS A 91 4.34 18.02 -26.08
N ASP A 92 3.91 16.87 -25.56
CA ASP A 92 2.97 16.79 -24.44
C ASP A 92 3.53 17.51 -23.20
N LEU A 93 4.78 17.23 -22.82
CA LEU A 93 5.42 17.86 -21.67
C LEU A 93 5.64 19.37 -21.85
N HIS A 94 5.99 19.82 -23.05
CA HIS A 94 6.17 21.26 -23.33
C HIS A 94 4.84 22.03 -23.34
N ASN A 95 3.73 21.36 -23.60
CA ASN A 95 2.39 21.95 -23.55
C ASN A 95 1.66 21.67 -22.23
N MET A 96 2.31 21.02 -21.25
CA MET A 96 1.66 20.57 -20.03
C MET A 96 1.06 21.71 -19.18
N TRP A 97 1.70 22.88 -19.21
CA TRP A 97 1.33 24.05 -18.39
C TRP A 97 0.55 25.12 -19.13
N THR A 98 0.71 25.19 -20.45
CA THR A 98 0.12 26.22 -21.32
C THR A 98 -1.11 25.71 -22.09
N GLY A 99 -1.26 24.39 -22.22
CA GLY A 99 -2.36 23.74 -22.92
C GLY A 99 -3.71 23.85 -22.21
N LYS A 100 -4.79 23.73 -22.98
CA LYS A 100 -6.16 23.66 -22.48
C LYS A 100 -6.69 22.25 -22.71
N ARG A 101 -7.50 21.75 -21.77
CA ARG A 101 -8.14 20.43 -21.91
C ARG A 101 -8.89 20.34 -23.24
N GLY A 102 -8.62 19.28 -24.01
CA GLY A 102 -9.23 19.07 -25.31
C GLY A 102 -8.73 20.01 -26.41
N ASP A 103 -7.60 20.70 -26.23
CA ASP A 103 -7.03 21.52 -27.30
C ASP A 103 -6.51 20.68 -28.48
N GLU A 104 -6.28 21.35 -29.60
CA GLU A 104 -5.84 20.72 -30.85
C GLU A 104 -4.46 20.09 -30.73
N VAL A 105 -3.60 20.63 -29.86
CA VAL A 105 -2.22 20.15 -29.69
C VAL A 105 -2.24 18.77 -29.03
N TRP A 106 -2.89 18.63 -27.87
CA TRP A 106 -3.01 17.34 -27.19
C TRP A 106 -3.81 16.34 -28.02
N ASN A 107 -4.92 16.76 -28.66
CA ASN A 107 -5.68 15.87 -29.53
C ASN A 107 -4.87 15.41 -30.76
N GLY A 108 -4.03 16.30 -31.32
CA GLY A 108 -3.10 15.97 -32.39
C GLY A 108 -2.05 14.95 -31.96
N LEU A 109 -1.48 15.13 -30.75
CA LEU A 109 -0.46 14.25 -30.18
C LEU A 109 -1.01 12.89 -29.77
N ALA A 110 -2.27 12.81 -29.34
CA ALA A 110 -2.94 11.57 -28.96
C ALA A 110 -2.88 10.48 -30.04
N ARG A 111 -2.86 10.87 -31.32
CA ARG A 111 -2.76 9.92 -32.45
C ARG A 111 -1.46 9.12 -32.40
N TYR A 112 -0.34 9.75 -32.06
CA TYR A 112 0.95 9.06 -31.94
C TYR A 112 0.96 8.07 -30.78
N TYR A 113 0.38 8.46 -29.64
CA TYR A 113 0.23 7.53 -28.52
C TYR A 113 -0.69 6.34 -28.85
N ARG A 114 -1.80 6.56 -29.55
CA ARG A 114 -2.69 5.48 -30.00
C ARG A 114 -1.96 4.51 -30.93
N ILE A 115 -1.24 5.01 -31.93
CA ILE A 115 -0.47 4.17 -32.86
C ILE A 115 0.60 3.38 -32.09
N ALA A 116 1.39 4.04 -31.24
CA ALA A 116 2.44 3.36 -30.48
C ALA A 116 1.86 2.30 -29.52
N ALA A 117 0.79 2.63 -28.78
CA ALA A 117 0.12 1.71 -27.86
C ALA A 117 -0.45 0.47 -28.55
N MET A 118 -1.10 0.64 -29.71
CA MET A 118 -1.63 -0.47 -30.50
C MET A 118 -0.53 -1.36 -31.10
N ASN A 119 0.70 -0.86 -31.20
CA ASN A 119 1.88 -1.60 -31.65
C ASN A 119 2.79 -2.05 -30.50
N GLY A 120 2.22 -2.21 -29.29
CA GLY A 120 2.92 -2.82 -28.17
C GLY A 120 3.74 -1.86 -27.30
N ASP A 121 3.65 -0.55 -27.49
CA ASP A 121 4.32 0.40 -26.60
C ASP A 121 3.53 0.62 -25.30
N TYR A 122 3.88 -0.10 -24.25
CA TYR A 122 3.22 0.04 -22.95
C TYR A 122 3.40 1.44 -22.32
N LYS A 123 4.46 2.18 -22.64
CA LYS A 123 4.66 3.55 -22.11
C LYS A 123 3.66 4.50 -22.76
N ALA A 124 3.46 4.38 -24.07
CA ALA A 124 2.44 5.12 -24.80
C ALA A 124 1.04 4.77 -24.31
N ASN A 125 0.78 3.48 -24.07
CA ASN A 125 -0.48 3.00 -23.52
C ASN A 125 -0.79 3.66 -22.17
N ILE A 126 0.13 3.57 -21.19
CA ILE A 126 -0.05 4.17 -19.85
C ILE A 126 -0.27 5.68 -19.95
N ARG A 127 0.52 6.38 -20.79
CA ARG A 127 0.37 7.84 -20.95
C ARG A 127 -0.97 8.20 -21.59
N LEU A 128 -1.41 7.46 -22.60
CA LEU A 128 -2.69 7.66 -23.26
C LEU A 128 -3.86 7.48 -22.28
N GLN A 129 -3.84 6.42 -21.45
CA GLN A 129 -4.84 6.21 -20.42
C GLN A 129 -4.94 7.39 -19.45
N TYR A 130 -3.81 7.96 -19.03
CA TYR A 130 -3.77 9.17 -18.19
C TYR A 130 -4.40 10.38 -18.88
N LEU A 131 -4.07 10.62 -20.15
CA LEU A 131 -4.59 11.76 -20.91
C LEU A 131 -6.12 11.66 -21.10
N LEU A 132 -6.64 10.47 -21.37
CA LEU A 132 -8.08 10.20 -21.47
C LEU A 132 -8.79 10.40 -20.13
N LYS A 133 -8.31 9.76 -19.06
CA LYS A 133 -8.92 9.87 -17.73
C LYS A 133 -8.94 11.31 -17.23
N SER A 134 -7.88 12.06 -17.46
CA SER A 134 -7.78 13.46 -17.03
C SER A 134 -8.57 14.44 -17.89
N GLY A 135 -9.15 13.99 -19.00
CA GLY A 135 -9.85 14.84 -19.97
C GLY A 135 -8.93 15.81 -20.70
N ARG A 136 -7.62 15.54 -20.74
CA ARG A 136 -6.67 16.36 -21.51
C ARG A 136 -6.85 16.17 -23.00
N ILE A 137 -7.25 14.97 -23.42
CA ILE A 137 -7.62 14.67 -24.80
C ILE A 137 -9.09 14.28 -24.87
N SER A 138 -9.71 14.55 -26.02
CA SER A 138 -11.09 14.21 -26.30
C SER A 138 -11.19 12.82 -26.92
N SER A 139 -12.24 12.10 -26.55
CA SER A 139 -12.64 10.80 -27.11
C SER A 139 -14.16 10.67 -26.93
N ASP A 140 -14.83 10.02 -27.88
CA ASP A 140 -16.29 9.83 -27.82
C ASP A 140 -16.68 8.90 -26.65
N MET A 141 -15.85 7.89 -26.38
CA MET A 141 -16.05 6.91 -25.31
C MET A 141 -14.74 6.69 -24.52
N PRO A 142 -14.29 7.69 -23.73
CA PRO A 142 -12.97 7.65 -23.11
C PRO A 142 -12.84 6.51 -22.09
N GLN A 143 -13.91 6.15 -21.39
CA GLN A 143 -13.93 5.02 -20.45
C GLN A 143 -13.73 3.68 -21.16
N THR A 144 -14.40 3.47 -22.30
CA THR A 144 -14.24 2.26 -23.12
C THR A 144 -12.84 2.18 -23.73
N GLU A 145 -12.31 3.31 -24.21
CA GLU A 145 -10.96 3.37 -24.75
C GLU A 145 -9.91 3.04 -23.66
N VAL A 146 -10.03 3.62 -22.47
CA VAL A 146 -9.16 3.29 -21.32
C VAL A 146 -9.28 1.82 -20.91
N HIS A 147 -10.49 1.26 -20.88
CA HIS A 147 -10.69 -0.16 -20.57
C HIS A 147 -9.94 -1.06 -21.56
N ASN A 148 -10.14 -0.84 -22.87
CA ASN A 148 -9.47 -1.62 -23.91
C ASN A 148 -7.94 -1.46 -23.85
N LEU A 149 -7.45 -0.25 -23.61
CA LEU A 149 -6.02 0.00 -23.42
C LEU A 149 -5.48 -0.76 -22.20
N ASN A 150 -6.23 -0.85 -21.11
CA ASN A 150 -5.80 -1.58 -19.91
C ASN A 150 -5.81 -3.09 -20.11
N GLU A 151 -6.75 -3.64 -20.89
CA GLU A 151 -6.74 -5.05 -21.30
C GLU A 151 -5.50 -5.38 -22.14
N GLU A 152 -5.14 -4.52 -23.11
CA GLU A 152 -3.89 -4.70 -23.87
C GLU A 152 -2.64 -4.52 -23.01
N LEU A 153 -2.67 -3.60 -22.04
CA LEU A 153 -1.58 -3.42 -21.08
C LEU A 153 -1.38 -4.66 -20.22
N ALA A 154 -2.46 -5.31 -19.77
CA ALA A 154 -2.40 -6.49 -18.90
C ALA A 154 -1.66 -7.67 -19.53
N LYS A 155 -1.60 -7.74 -20.87
CA LYS A 155 -0.85 -8.77 -21.61
C LYS A 155 0.67 -8.58 -21.51
N GLN A 156 1.13 -7.35 -21.23
CA GLN A 156 2.55 -6.98 -21.19
C GLN A 156 3.03 -6.66 -19.77
N LEU A 157 2.23 -5.91 -19.02
CA LEU A 157 2.49 -5.41 -17.68
C LEU A 157 1.27 -5.67 -16.79
N PRO A 158 1.04 -6.93 -16.37
CA PRO A 158 -0.13 -7.30 -15.59
C PRO A 158 -0.18 -6.59 -14.23
N ALA A 159 0.96 -6.39 -13.56
CA ALA A 159 0.98 -5.73 -12.25
C ALA A 159 0.58 -4.26 -12.39
N THR A 160 1.13 -3.55 -13.38
CA THR A 160 0.74 -2.16 -13.68
C THR A 160 -0.74 -2.06 -14.09
N ALA A 161 -1.24 -2.99 -14.92
CA ALA A 161 -2.64 -2.99 -15.34
C ALA A 161 -3.62 -3.21 -14.17
N TYR A 162 -3.28 -4.09 -13.22
CA TYR A 162 -4.05 -4.28 -12.00
C TYR A 162 -4.03 -3.03 -11.10
N TYR A 163 -2.89 -2.34 -11.01
CA TYR A 163 -2.79 -1.08 -10.27
C TYR A 163 -3.64 0.04 -10.91
N ASN A 164 -3.61 0.15 -12.24
CA ASN A 164 -4.47 1.09 -12.97
C ASN A 164 -5.95 0.78 -12.73
N LEU A 165 -6.34 -0.50 -12.79
CA LEU A 165 -7.71 -0.93 -12.51
C LEU A 165 -8.15 -0.57 -11.08
N TYR A 166 -7.27 -0.76 -10.07
CA TYR A 166 -7.52 -0.27 -8.72
C TYR A 166 -7.80 1.24 -8.72
N GLY A 167 -6.97 2.04 -9.41
CA GLY A 167 -7.15 3.48 -9.52
C GLY A 167 -8.40 3.91 -10.30
N TYR A 168 -8.94 3.07 -11.18
CA TYR A 168 -10.23 3.30 -11.86
C TYR A 168 -11.41 2.94 -10.97
N LEU A 169 -11.34 1.82 -10.25
CA LEU A 169 -12.33 1.40 -9.27
C LEU A 169 -12.46 2.43 -8.14
N ASP A 170 -11.33 3.00 -7.69
CA ASP A 170 -11.30 3.98 -6.60
C ASP A 170 -12.10 5.25 -6.90
N VAL A 171 -12.03 5.74 -8.15
CA VAL A 171 -12.74 6.95 -8.58
C VAL A 171 -14.02 6.66 -9.40
N GLY A 172 -14.39 5.39 -9.55
CA GLY A 172 -15.56 4.96 -10.34
C GLY A 172 -15.46 5.27 -11.84
N TYR A 173 -14.27 5.19 -12.43
CA TYR A 173 -14.04 5.50 -13.84
C TYR A 173 -14.35 4.31 -14.75
N GLY A 174 -15.59 4.19 -15.21
CA GLY A 174 -16.02 3.18 -16.20
C GLY A 174 -16.12 1.74 -15.68
N VAL A 175 -15.65 1.46 -14.47
CA VAL A 175 -15.66 0.13 -13.83
C VAL A 175 -16.20 0.22 -12.41
N ARG A 176 -16.78 -0.88 -11.91
CA ARG A 176 -17.35 -1.01 -10.56
C ARG A 176 -17.08 -2.40 -10.00
N THR A 177 -17.00 -2.48 -8.68
CA THR A 177 -16.89 -3.71 -7.89
C THR A 177 -17.69 -3.50 -6.61
N GLU A 178 -17.93 -4.56 -5.86
CA GLU A 178 -18.48 -4.53 -4.51
C GLU A 178 -17.68 -3.61 -3.56
N LYS A 179 -18.30 -3.23 -2.44
CA LYS A 179 -17.64 -2.39 -1.45
C LYS A 179 -16.30 -3.02 -1.04
N ASP A 180 -15.24 -2.21 -1.07
CA ASP A 180 -13.86 -2.58 -0.72
C ASP A 180 -13.20 -3.64 -1.64
N GLY A 181 -13.90 -4.16 -2.67
CA GLY A 181 -13.34 -5.11 -3.64
C GLY A 181 -12.11 -4.58 -4.41
N LYS A 182 -11.99 -3.25 -4.53
CA LYS A 182 -10.83 -2.58 -5.13
C LYS A 182 -9.49 -3.00 -4.49
N TYR A 183 -9.46 -3.29 -3.19
CA TYR A 183 -8.21 -3.65 -2.50
C TYR A 183 -7.69 -5.03 -2.91
N ALA A 184 -8.54 -5.93 -3.40
CA ALA A 184 -8.09 -7.21 -3.96
C ALA A 184 -7.20 -6.99 -5.19
N TYR A 185 -7.58 -6.04 -6.06
CA TYR A 185 -6.80 -5.66 -7.25
C TYR A 185 -5.50 -4.96 -6.86
N LEU A 186 -5.54 -4.08 -5.87
CA LEU A 186 -4.32 -3.43 -5.35
C LEU A 186 -3.34 -4.46 -4.78
N ARG A 187 -3.83 -5.40 -3.95
CA ARG A 187 -3.00 -6.47 -3.40
C ARG A 187 -2.41 -7.34 -4.51
N LYS A 188 -3.23 -7.74 -5.48
CA LYS A 188 -2.80 -8.51 -6.64
C LYS A 188 -1.71 -7.78 -7.44
N ALA A 189 -1.83 -6.48 -7.64
CA ALA A 189 -0.81 -5.66 -8.30
C ALA A 189 0.51 -5.66 -7.53
N ALA A 190 0.47 -5.52 -6.20
CA ALA A 190 1.67 -5.53 -5.37
C ALA A 190 2.38 -6.89 -5.41
N ASP A 191 1.62 -8.00 -5.32
CA ASP A 191 2.14 -9.37 -5.39
C ASP A 191 2.70 -9.70 -6.79
N LEU A 192 2.21 -9.05 -7.84
CA LEU A 192 2.72 -9.19 -9.21
C LEU A 192 3.94 -8.30 -9.50
N GLY A 193 4.24 -7.33 -8.62
CA GLY A 193 5.45 -6.53 -8.68
C GLY A 193 5.27 -5.06 -9.04
N SER A 194 4.06 -4.52 -9.06
CA SER A 194 3.87 -3.07 -9.29
C SER A 194 4.47 -2.29 -8.11
N ARG A 195 5.49 -1.48 -8.39
CA ARG A 195 6.15 -0.63 -7.37
C ARG A 195 5.18 0.37 -6.73
N GLU A 196 4.24 0.92 -7.51
CA GLU A 196 3.24 1.86 -7.01
C GLU A 196 2.24 1.12 -6.10
N ALA A 197 1.82 -0.09 -6.48
CA ALA A 197 0.95 -0.90 -5.63
C ALA A 197 1.65 -1.31 -4.33
N GLN A 198 2.91 -1.72 -4.39
CA GLN A 198 3.71 -2.06 -3.19
C GLN A 198 3.77 -0.88 -2.22
N TYR A 199 4.04 0.33 -2.73
CA TYR A 199 4.04 1.55 -1.93
C TYR A 199 2.65 1.84 -1.31
N VAL A 200 1.58 1.81 -2.10
CA VAL A 200 0.22 2.12 -1.61
C VAL A 200 -0.28 1.09 -0.61
N VAL A 201 -0.01 -0.21 -0.81
CA VAL A 201 -0.30 -1.25 0.19
C VAL A 201 0.44 -0.93 1.49
N GLY A 202 1.70 -0.52 1.40
CA GLY A 202 2.48 -0.08 2.54
C GLY A 202 1.80 1.05 3.31
N ASP A 203 1.43 2.13 2.63
CA ASP A 203 0.78 3.29 3.26
C ASP A 203 -0.55 2.89 3.94
N ILE A 204 -1.39 2.09 3.27
CA ILE A 204 -2.63 1.56 3.87
C ILE A 204 -2.34 0.74 5.13
N LEU A 205 -1.29 -0.09 5.12
CA LEU A 205 -0.89 -0.83 6.30
C LEU A 205 -0.47 0.08 7.43
N THR A 206 0.06 1.27 7.20
CA THR A 206 0.40 2.21 8.28
C THR A 206 -0.80 2.97 8.84
N ASP A 207 -1.85 3.19 8.04
CA ASP A 207 -3.07 3.91 8.44
C ASP A 207 -4.00 3.10 9.34
N ILE A 208 -3.83 1.77 9.43
CA ILE A 208 -4.63 0.93 10.32
C ILE A 208 -4.35 1.29 11.78
N ASN A 209 -5.40 1.68 12.52
CA ASN A 209 -5.30 2.01 13.94
C ASN A 209 -5.46 0.77 14.82
N ASP A 210 -4.42 -0.06 14.87
CA ASP A 210 -4.36 -1.26 15.71
C ASP A 210 -2.96 -1.47 16.29
N GLU A 211 -2.75 -1.09 17.55
CA GLU A 211 -1.44 -1.15 18.21
C GLU A 211 -0.93 -2.59 18.37
N GLU A 212 -1.82 -3.58 18.44
CA GLU A 212 -1.41 -4.98 18.59
C GLU A 212 -0.64 -5.49 17.36
N THR A 213 -1.11 -5.16 16.16
CA THR A 213 -0.50 -5.61 14.89
C THR A 213 0.53 -4.64 14.34
N ARG A 214 0.66 -3.45 14.93
CA ARG A 214 1.53 -2.37 14.44
C ARG A 214 2.99 -2.82 14.19
N PRO A 215 3.67 -3.57 15.08
CA PRO A 215 5.04 -4.01 14.81
C PRO A 215 5.16 -4.89 13.56
N LEU A 216 4.21 -5.80 13.36
CA LEU A 216 4.16 -6.66 12.16
C LEU A 216 3.90 -5.81 10.90
N ARG A 217 2.92 -4.91 10.95
CA ARG A 217 2.59 -4.02 9.82
C ARG A 217 3.77 -3.13 9.41
N LEU A 218 4.49 -2.55 10.38
CA LEU A 218 5.68 -1.74 10.12
C LEU A 218 6.82 -2.54 9.49
N LYS A 219 7.02 -3.80 9.90
CA LYS A 219 8.00 -4.68 9.27
C LYS A 219 7.66 -4.93 7.79
N ILE A 220 6.40 -5.16 7.47
CA ILE A 220 5.93 -5.41 6.10
C ILE A 220 5.96 -4.13 5.28
N TYR A 221 5.62 -2.98 5.89
CA TYR A 221 5.79 -1.66 5.30
C TYR A 221 7.23 -1.42 4.83
N ASP A 222 8.22 -1.65 5.68
CA ASP A 222 9.63 -1.49 5.32
C ASP A 222 10.03 -2.41 4.15
N GLN A 223 9.53 -3.65 4.11
CA GLN A 223 9.78 -4.59 3.00
C GLN A 223 9.16 -4.11 1.68
N LEU A 224 7.92 -3.60 1.74
CA LEU A 224 7.21 -3.06 0.57
C LEU A 224 7.92 -1.82 0.03
N LEU A 225 8.35 -0.91 0.91
CA LEU A 225 9.10 0.28 0.52
C LEU A 225 10.47 -0.06 -0.08
N ALA A 226 11.18 -1.03 0.51
CA ALA A 226 12.46 -1.50 -0.03
C ALA A 226 12.29 -2.02 -1.46
N CYS A 227 11.31 -2.91 -1.67
CA CYS A 227 11.01 -3.46 -3.00
C CYS A 227 10.62 -2.36 -4.01
N ALA A 228 9.75 -1.44 -3.64
CA ALA A 228 9.35 -0.33 -4.51
C ALA A 228 10.53 0.62 -4.82
N SER A 229 11.40 0.87 -3.84
CA SER A 229 12.61 1.67 -3.96
C SER A 229 13.63 1.04 -4.91
N GLU A 230 13.88 -0.27 -4.80
CA GLU A 230 14.75 -1.01 -5.73
C GLU A 230 14.28 -0.90 -7.18
N GLN A 231 12.96 -0.90 -7.37
CA GLN A 231 12.34 -0.75 -8.69
C GLN A 231 12.35 0.69 -9.21
N GLY A 232 12.84 1.68 -8.46
CA GLY A 232 12.98 3.05 -8.92
C GLY A 232 11.94 4.04 -8.40
N LEU A 233 11.10 3.68 -7.43
CA LEU A 233 10.11 4.60 -6.86
C LEU A 233 10.77 5.54 -5.84
N GLY A 234 11.09 6.77 -6.26
CA GLY A 234 11.78 7.74 -5.40
C GLY A 234 11.04 8.09 -4.09
N GLN A 235 9.70 8.10 -4.11
CA GLN A 235 8.90 8.32 -2.89
C GLN A 235 9.09 7.20 -1.88
N ALA A 236 9.17 5.94 -2.33
CA ALA A 236 9.43 4.81 -1.44
C ALA A 236 10.83 4.91 -0.80
N SER A 237 11.84 5.31 -1.58
CA SER A 237 13.20 5.54 -1.06
C SER A 237 13.22 6.61 0.03
N VAL A 238 12.48 7.72 -0.15
CA VAL A 238 12.41 8.78 0.87
C VAL A 238 11.79 8.26 2.16
N MET A 239 10.64 7.58 2.06
CA MET A 239 9.93 7.09 3.23
C MET A 239 10.75 6.05 4.00
N LEU A 240 11.40 5.12 3.29
CA LEU A 240 12.25 4.10 3.90
C LEU A 240 13.48 4.73 4.57
N GLY A 241 14.13 5.68 3.90
CA GLY A 241 15.28 6.40 4.45
C GLY A 241 14.92 7.16 5.74
N ILE A 242 13.77 7.84 5.79
CA ILE A 242 13.27 8.52 6.99
C ILE A 242 12.98 7.51 8.12
N GLY A 243 12.38 6.36 7.79
CA GLY A 243 12.12 5.29 8.75
C GLY A 243 13.41 4.76 9.39
N LEU A 244 14.43 4.48 8.58
CA LEU A 244 15.75 4.02 9.03
C LEU A 244 16.47 5.08 9.85
N GLN A 245 16.40 6.34 9.42
CA GLN A 245 16.97 7.46 10.17
C GLN A 245 16.36 7.58 11.57
N ARG A 246 15.03 7.46 11.70
CA ARG A 246 14.34 7.49 13.00
C ARG A 246 14.70 6.31 13.91
N LYS A 247 15.18 5.20 13.35
CA LYS A 247 15.71 4.04 14.07
C LYS A 247 17.20 4.18 14.40
N ASN A 248 17.83 5.31 14.05
CA ASN A 248 19.26 5.56 14.13
C ASN A 248 20.11 4.62 13.24
N GLU A 249 19.50 4.01 12.22
CA GLU A 249 20.18 3.14 11.25
C GLU A 249 20.80 3.98 10.12
N TYR A 250 21.65 4.94 10.52
CA TYR A 250 22.10 6.03 9.64
C TYR A 250 22.83 5.57 8.38
N GLN A 251 23.63 4.50 8.47
CA GLN A 251 24.35 3.97 7.31
C GLN A 251 23.40 3.41 6.25
N GLN A 252 22.36 2.67 6.66
CA GLN A 252 21.34 2.17 5.74
C GLN A 252 20.49 3.31 5.19
N ALA A 253 20.13 4.30 6.03
CA ALA A 253 19.42 5.49 5.59
C ALA A 253 20.18 6.25 4.50
N LEU A 254 21.50 6.43 4.66
CA LEU A 254 22.38 7.03 3.65
C LEU A 254 22.32 6.27 2.31
N GLU A 255 22.41 4.94 2.33
CA GLU A 255 22.35 4.09 1.14
C GLU A 255 20.99 4.21 0.44
N VAL A 256 19.90 4.17 1.20
CA VAL A 256 18.53 4.30 0.68
C VAL A 256 18.26 5.70 0.13
N PHE A 257 18.73 6.77 0.80
CA PHE A 257 18.62 8.13 0.26
C PHE A 257 19.47 8.30 -1.01
N HIS A 258 20.62 7.65 -1.09
CA HIS A 258 21.43 7.67 -2.30
C HIS A 258 20.70 6.97 -3.46
N GLN A 259 20.08 5.81 -3.19
CA GLN A 259 19.21 5.14 -4.15
C GLN A 259 18.02 6.04 -4.53
N GLY A 260 17.40 6.72 -3.58
CA GLY A 260 16.33 7.70 -3.83
C GLY A 260 16.76 8.83 -4.75
N THR A 261 17.99 9.32 -4.61
CA THR A 261 18.57 10.31 -5.53
C THR A 261 18.69 9.75 -6.95
N LYS A 262 19.17 8.50 -7.12
CA LYS A 262 19.21 7.83 -8.43
C LYS A 262 17.82 7.64 -9.03
N ASN A 263 16.84 7.37 -8.17
CA ASN A 263 15.42 7.23 -8.52
C ASN A 263 14.73 8.57 -8.84
N GLY A 264 15.46 9.69 -8.81
CA GLY A 264 14.93 11.01 -9.15
C GLY A 264 14.24 11.76 -8.01
N SER A 265 14.40 11.33 -6.76
CA SER A 265 13.84 12.03 -5.60
C SER A 265 14.68 13.26 -5.23
N SER A 266 14.12 14.45 -5.44
CA SER A 266 14.71 15.71 -4.97
C SER A 266 14.78 15.76 -3.44
N SER A 267 13.78 15.21 -2.74
CA SER A 267 13.79 15.14 -1.28
C SER A 267 14.94 14.28 -0.75
N SER A 268 15.23 13.14 -1.38
CA SER A 268 16.40 12.32 -0.99
C SER A 268 17.71 13.06 -1.25
N ALA A 269 17.84 13.73 -2.40
CA ALA A 269 19.03 14.50 -2.72
C ALA A 269 19.23 15.67 -1.75
N SER A 270 18.16 16.40 -1.40
CA SER A 270 18.20 17.51 -0.43
C SER A 270 18.63 17.03 0.96
N ARG A 271 18.10 15.89 1.43
CA ARG A 271 18.52 15.30 2.71
C ARG A 271 20.01 14.99 2.73
N LEU A 272 20.55 14.45 1.63
CA LEU A 272 21.98 14.15 1.53
C LEU A 272 22.83 15.42 1.39
N GLU A 273 22.38 16.43 0.66
CA GLU A 273 23.04 17.75 0.64
C GLU A 273 23.22 18.27 2.07
N GLU A 274 22.15 18.30 2.85
CA GLU A 274 22.16 18.79 4.22
C GLU A 274 22.98 17.90 5.15
N ALA A 275 22.83 16.57 5.06
CA ALA A 275 23.57 15.63 5.89
C ALA A 275 25.10 15.75 5.72
N PHE A 276 25.59 16.01 4.51
CA PHE A 276 27.02 16.19 4.24
C PHE A 276 27.52 17.64 4.49
N SER A 277 26.64 18.58 4.80
CA SER A 277 26.99 20.01 4.95
C SER A 277 27.80 20.33 6.21
N GLY A 278 27.89 19.41 7.18
CA GLY A 278 28.50 19.64 8.49
C GLY A 278 27.67 20.51 9.45
N LYS A 279 26.47 20.95 9.04
CA LYS A 279 25.61 21.85 9.84
C LYS A 279 24.64 21.11 10.75
N GLN A 280 24.30 19.87 10.40
CA GLN A 280 23.28 19.07 11.08
C GLN A 280 23.83 18.54 12.41
N LYS A 281 23.04 18.65 13.46
CA LYS A 281 23.31 18.15 14.80
C LYS A 281 22.38 16.99 15.14
N ASP A 282 22.74 16.22 16.17
CA ASP A 282 21.87 15.14 16.64
C ASP A 282 20.47 15.69 16.99
N GLY A 283 19.44 15.00 16.50
CA GLY A 283 18.04 15.43 16.56
C GLY A 283 17.55 16.30 15.39
N ASP A 284 18.42 16.82 14.53
CA ASP A 284 18.00 17.58 13.35
C ASP A 284 17.37 16.65 12.29
N MET A 285 16.46 17.21 11.49
CA MET A 285 15.68 16.46 10.49
C MET A 285 16.56 15.74 9.46
N ASP A 286 17.73 16.28 9.11
CA ASP A 286 18.60 15.73 8.07
C ASP A 286 19.91 15.17 8.65
N PHE A 287 19.97 14.95 9.97
CA PHE A 287 21.11 14.35 10.62
C PHE A 287 21.24 12.86 10.29
N LEU A 288 22.41 12.47 9.79
CA LEU A 288 22.79 11.08 9.46
C LEU A 288 24.11 10.64 10.11
N ASN A 289 24.58 11.35 11.15
CA ASN A 289 25.85 11.04 11.82
C ASN A 289 27.05 10.90 10.86
N LEU A 290 27.16 11.84 9.91
CA LEU A 290 28.21 11.86 8.89
C LEU A 290 29.20 12.99 9.20
N SER A 291 30.46 12.79 8.82
CA SER A 291 31.44 13.89 8.79
C SER A 291 31.13 14.84 7.63
N GLU A 292 31.50 16.11 7.79
CA GLU A 292 31.38 17.12 6.74
C GLU A 292 32.12 16.67 5.47
N ASP A 293 31.43 16.77 4.32
CA ASP A 293 31.99 16.58 2.98
C ASP A 293 31.34 17.61 2.04
N SER A 294 31.95 18.79 1.97
CA SER A 294 31.43 19.93 1.21
C SER A 294 31.29 19.64 -0.29
N GLU A 295 32.19 18.84 -0.88
CA GLU A 295 32.12 18.45 -2.28
C GLU A 295 30.97 17.47 -2.53
N ARG A 296 30.74 16.51 -1.63
CA ARG A 296 29.60 15.60 -1.75
C ARG A 296 28.28 16.32 -1.52
N SER A 297 28.20 17.21 -0.54
CA SER A 297 27.05 18.09 -0.33
C SER A 297 26.73 18.87 -1.61
N ARG A 298 27.74 19.51 -2.22
CA ARG A 298 27.60 20.24 -3.48
C ARG A 298 27.09 19.37 -4.63
N ARG A 299 27.57 18.12 -4.77
CA ARG A 299 27.06 17.20 -5.82
C ARG A 299 25.58 16.91 -5.66
N TYR A 300 25.11 16.68 -4.43
CA TYR A 300 23.67 16.48 -4.19
C TYR A 300 22.84 17.73 -4.45
N LYS A 301 23.34 18.91 -4.07
CA LYS A 301 22.73 20.19 -4.42
C LYS A 301 22.51 20.36 -5.92
N LEU A 302 23.51 20.02 -6.73
CA LEU A 302 23.39 20.07 -8.19
C LEU A 302 22.34 19.10 -8.73
N SER A 303 22.19 17.91 -8.12
CA SER A 303 21.10 16.98 -8.43
C SER A 303 19.74 17.58 -8.12
N VAL A 304 19.57 18.22 -6.95
CA VAL A 304 18.32 18.92 -6.58
C VAL A 304 17.95 19.98 -7.62
N ILE A 305 18.90 20.85 -8.00
CA ILE A 305 18.69 21.89 -9.02
C ILE A 305 18.27 21.27 -10.35
N THR A 306 18.90 20.18 -10.74
CA THR A 306 18.58 19.47 -11.99
C THR A 306 17.15 18.93 -11.99
N PHE A 307 16.69 18.37 -10.86
CA PHE A 307 15.32 17.91 -10.73
C PHE A 307 14.31 19.06 -10.78
N MET A 308 14.58 20.17 -10.09
CA MET A 308 13.68 21.33 -10.12
C MET A 308 13.52 21.93 -11.51
N LYS A 309 14.61 22.02 -12.30
CA LYS A 309 14.54 22.49 -13.70
C LYS A 309 13.66 21.62 -14.58
N ARG A 310 13.59 20.31 -14.33
CA ARG A 310 12.68 19.41 -15.07
C ARG A 310 11.20 19.63 -14.75
N LEU A 311 10.90 20.10 -13.53
CA LEU A 311 9.53 20.35 -13.08
C LEU A 311 9.00 21.74 -13.48
N SER A 312 9.87 22.67 -13.86
CA SER A 312 9.48 24.03 -14.29
C SER A 312 10.35 24.50 -15.47
N PRO A 313 10.01 24.13 -16.71
CA PRO A 313 10.77 24.54 -17.91
C PRO A 313 10.71 26.05 -18.20
N THR A 314 9.85 26.82 -17.50
CA THR A 314 9.47 28.19 -17.85
C THR A 314 10.38 29.29 -17.29
N GLN A 315 11.59 28.99 -16.81
CA GLN A 315 12.54 30.01 -16.32
C GLN A 315 13.89 30.04 -17.05
N SER A 316 13.91 29.70 -18.34
CA SER A 316 15.08 30.00 -19.18
C SER A 316 14.68 30.49 -20.57
N SER A 317 14.30 31.76 -20.63
CA SER A 317 14.39 32.61 -21.82
C SER A 317 14.81 34.00 -21.37
#